data_AF-A0A2M9TU92-F1
#
_entry.id   AF-A0A2M9TU92-F1
#
_cell.length_a   1.000
_cell.length_b   1.000
_cell.length_c   1.000
_cell.angle_alpha   90.00
_cell.angle_beta   90.00
_cell.angle_gamma   90.00
#
_symmetry.space_group_name_H-M   'P 1'
#
loop_
_entity.id
_entity.type
_entity.pdbx_description
1 polymer ?
#
loop_
_entity_poly.entity_id
_entity_poly.type
_entity_poly.pdbx_seq_one_letter_code
_entity_poly.pdbx_strand_id
1 'polypeptide(L)'
;MTMKTYFALAHVLVSPEGERHGLVDRALAQQGKRRVLALTLPQMFAAPAVVARTNMTATVMKRVALGSSAGSTLALFPPPMTLPDVTFDLIWHRRSDASPAQRWFRSIVESTAANL
;
A
#
# COMPACT_ATOMS: atom_id res chain seq x y z
N MET A 1 5.83 -13.87 8.56
CA MET A 1 5.15 -14.86 7.69
C MET A 1 6.17 -15.48 6.75
N THR A 2 6.12 -16.79 6.51
CA THR A 2 7.04 -17.45 5.56
C THR A 2 6.52 -17.32 4.12
N MET A 3 7.40 -17.51 3.13
CA MET A 3 7.02 -17.54 1.71
C MET A 3 6.00 -18.65 1.41
N LYS A 4 6.16 -19.83 2.00
CA LYS A 4 5.23 -20.97 1.84
C LYS A 4 3.83 -20.60 2.35
N THR A 5 3.75 -20.02 3.55
CA THR A 5 2.47 -19.57 4.13
C THR A 5 1.84 -18.47 3.28
N TYR A 6 2.64 -17.52 2.78
CA TYR A 6 2.15 -16.43 1.93
C TYR A 6 1.44 -16.94 0.67
N PHE A 7 2.03 -17.91 -0.04
CA PHE A 7 1.41 -18.46 -1.25
C PHE A 7 0.18 -19.35 -1.00
N ALA A 8 0.06 -19.92 0.20
CA ALA A 8 -1.09 -20.74 0.56
C ALA A 8 -2.36 -19.92 0.82
N LEU A 9 -2.24 -18.61 1.05
CA LEU A 9 -3.35 -17.70 1.31
C LEU A 9 -3.92 -17.13 0.01
N ALA A 10 -5.22 -16.81 0.01
CA ALA A 10 -5.88 -16.07 -1.05
C ALA A 10 -5.52 -14.57 -0.97
N HIS A 11 -5.11 -13.95 -2.07
CA HIS A 11 -4.63 -12.55 -2.05
C HIS A 11 -5.67 -11.56 -2.54
N VAL A 12 -5.74 -10.43 -1.85
CA VAL A 12 -6.34 -9.18 -2.33
C VAL A 12 -5.25 -8.33 -2.97
N LEU A 13 -5.49 -7.91 -4.20
CA LEU A 13 -4.71 -6.86 -4.88
C LEU A 13 -5.48 -5.54 -4.83
N VAL A 14 -4.79 -4.48 -4.41
CA VAL A 14 -5.25 -3.11 -4.64
C VAL A 14 -4.67 -2.64 -5.98
N SER A 15 -5.54 -2.37 -6.95
CA SER A 15 -5.17 -1.79 -8.25
C SER A 15 -6.21 -0.75 -8.65
N PRO A 16 -5.91 0.55 -8.48
CA PRO A 16 -6.77 1.65 -8.93
C PRO A 16 -7.10 1.56 -10.42
N GLU A 17 -6.17 1.06 -11.24
CA GLU A 17 -6.28 0.92 -12.68
C GLU A 17 -7.03 -0.37 -13.12
N GLY A 18 -7.37 -1.24 -12.17
CA GLY A 18 -8.03 -2.53 -12.45
C GLY A 18 -7.11 -3.60 -13.03
N GLU A 19 -5.80 -3.37 -13.03
CA GLU A 19 -4.81 -4.36 -13.44
C GLU A 19 -4.77 -5.53 -12.45
N ARG A 20 -4.55 -6.74 -12.98
CA ARG A 20 -4.32 -7.94 -12.16
C ARG A 20 -2.84 -8.15 -11.82
N HIS A 21 -2.10 -7.05 -11.77
CA HIS A 21 -0.66 -7.03 -11.57
C HIS A 21 -0.28 -5.76 -10.82
N GLY A 22 0.53 -5.87 -9.76
CA GLY A 22 0.99 -4.74 -8.98
C GLY A 22 2.46 -4.83 -8.57
N LEU A 23 2.86 -3.95 -7.64
CA LEU A 23 4.23 -3.88 -7.13
C LEU A 23 4.75 -5.24 -6.62
N VAL A 24 3.92 -5.94 -5.85
CA VAL A 24 4.24 -7.25 -5.31
C VAL A 24 4.39 -8.29 -6.41
N ASP A 25 3.49 -8.27 -7.39
CA ASP A 25 3.50 -9.23 -8.50
C ASP A 25 4.75 -9.06 -9.38
N ARG A 26 5.22 -7.82 -9.58
CA ARG A 26 6.51 -7.53 -10.23
C ARG A 26 7.69 -8.12 -9.46
N ALA A 27 7.75 -7.88 -8.15
CA ALA A 27 8.83 -8.39 -7.30
C ALA A 27 8.82 -9.93 -7.20
N LEU A 28 7.63 -10.56 -7.21
CA LEU A 28 7.50 -12.02 -7.28
C LEU A 28 7.97 -12.56 -8.64
N ALA A 29 7.58 -11.90 -9.73
CA ALA A 29 7.94 -12.31 -11.09
C ALA A 29 9.45 -12.26 -11.35
N GLN A 30 10.16 -11.28 -10.77
CA GLN A 30 11.62 -11.22 -10.80
C GLN A 30 12.29 -12.44 -10.15
N GLN A 31 11.59 -13.16 -9.28
CA GLN A 31 12.04 -14.41 -8.66
C GLN A 31 11.45 -15.66 -9.31
N GLY A 32 10.78 -15.53 -10.47
CA GLY A 32 10.09 -16.64 -11.15
C GLY A 32 8.87 -17.17 -10.39
N LYS A 33 8.29 -16.38 -9.48
CA LYS A 33 7.17 -16.79 -8.61
C LYS A 33 5.89 -16.04 -8.98
N ARG A 34 4.74 -16.61 -8.62
CA ARG A 34 3.43 -16.02 -8.82
C ARG A 34 2.49 -16.39 -7.66
N ARG A 35 1.72 -15.42 -7.17
CA ARG A 35 0.66 -15.63 -6.18
C ARG A 35 -0.72 -15.79 -6.84
N VAL A 36 -1.68 -16.29 -6.08
CA VAL A 36 -3.08 -16.39 -6.51
C VAL A 36 -3.86 -15.19 -6.00
N LEU A 37 -4.35 -14.36 -6.92
CA LEU A 37 -5.25 -13.25 -6.62
C LEU A 37 -6.69 -13.76 -6.59
N ALA A 38 -7.36 -13.66 -5.45
CA ALA A 38 -8.77 -14.00 -5.29
C ALA A 38 -9.68 -12.78 -5.47
N LEU A 39 -9.15 -11.58 -5.20
CA LEU A 39 -9.87 -10.32 -5.35
C LEU A 39 -8.93 -9.23 -5.84
N THR A 40 -9.45 -8.36 -6.71
CA THR A 40 -8.80 -7.10 -7.10
C THR A 40 -9.78 -5.97 -6.85
N LEU A 41 -9.34 -4.91 -6.19
CA LEU A 41 -10.18 -3.76 -5.85
C LEU A 41 -9.41 -2.44 -6.06
N PRO A 42 -10.09 -1.33 -6.40
CA PRO A 42 -9.41 -0.07 -6.69
C PRO A 42 -9.05 0.74 -5.43
N GLN A 43 -9.68 0.45 -4.29
CA GLN A 43 -9.63 1.30 -3.09
C GLN A 43 -8.68 0.77 -2.01
N MET A 44 -7.48 1.33 -1.88
CA MET A 44 -6.47 0.94 -0.89
C MET A 44 -7.03 0.84 0.55
N PHE A 45 -7.83 1.82 0.95
CA PHE A 45 -8.39 1.90 2.31
C PHE A 45 -9.51 0.89 2.59
N ALA A 46 -10.06 0.23 1.56
CA ALA A 46 -11.05 -0.83 1.74
C ALA A 46 -10.39 -2.19 2.06
N ALA A 47 -9.14 -2.40 1.63
CA ALA A 47 -8.46 -3.69 1.78
C ALA A 47 -8.39 -4.21 3.23
N PRO A 48 -8.08 -3.40 4.26
CA PRO A 48 -8.09 -3.85 5.65
C PRO A 48 -9.45 -4.40 6.10
N ALA A 49 -10.54 -3.74 5.72
CA ALA A 49 -11.89 -4.16 6.10
C ALA A 49 -12.30 -5.48 5.42
N VAL A 50 -11.86 -5.69 4.17
CA VAL A 50 -12.06 -6.96 3.45
C VAL A 50 -11.28 -8.09 4.11
N VAL A 51 -10.00 -7.88 4.39
CA VAL A 51 -9.14 -8.89 5.04
C VAL A 51 -9.69 -9.26 6.41
N ALA A 52 -10.14 -8.28 7.20
CA ALA A 52 -10.70 -8.53 8.53
C ALA A 52 -11.99 -9.37 8.54
N ARG A 53 -12.67 -9.51 7.39
CA ARG A 53 -13.95 -10.22 7.26
C ARG A 53 -13.85 -11.48 6.39
N THR A 54 -12.64 -11.87 5.97
CA THR A 54 -12.41 -12.99 5.06
C THR A 54 -11.16 -13.78 5.48
N ASN A 55 -10.93 -14.94 4.86
CA ASN A 55 -9.69 -15.70 5.02
C ASN A 55 -8.64 -15.31 3.96
N MET A 56 -8.65 -14.04 3.52
CA MET A 56 -7.70 -13.51 2.54
C MET A 56 -6.54 -12.78 3.22
N THR A 57 -5.50 -12.49 2.46
CA THR A 57 -4.39 -11.63 2.87
C THR A 57 -4.17 -10.52 1.87
N ALA A 58 -3.58 -9.41 2.32
CA ALA A 58 -3.23 -8.29 1.47
C ALA A 58 -1.85 -7.77 1.85
N THR A 59 -1.10 -7.30 0.86
CA THR A 59 0.14 -6.54 1.08
C THR A 59 -0.19 -5.07 0.85
N VAL A 60 -0.24 -4.31 1.93
CA VAL A 60 -0.61 -2.89 1.96
C VAL A 60 0.42 -2.09 2.75
N MET A 61 0.37 -0.77 2.64
CA MET A 61 1.17 0.09 3.51
C MET A 61 0.76 -0.10 4.97
N LYS A 62 1.72 -0.29 5.87
CA LYS A 62 1.47 -0.51 7.31
C LYS A 62 0.51 0.53 7.91
N ARG A 63 0.68 1.81 7.54
CA ARG A 63 -0.18 2.92 7.98
C ARG A 63 -1.64 2.77 7.56
N VAL A 64 -1.93 2.20 6.39
CA VAL A 64 -3.31 1.94 5.93
C VAL A 64 -3.98 0.90 6.81
N ALA A 65 -3.26 -0.16 7.17
CA ALA A 65 -3.80 -1.20 8.04
C ALA A 65 -4.01 -0.69 9.48
N LEU A 66 -3.05 0.06 10.03
CA LEU A 66 -3.15 0.62 11.39
C LEU A 66 -4.18 1.75 11.51
N GLY A 67 -4.33 2.57 10.48
CA GLY A 67 -5.32 3.66 10.44
C GLY A 67 -6.76 3.19 10.16
N SER A 68 -6.95 1.92 9.83
CA SER A 68 -8.27 1.34 9.64
C SER A 68 -8.95 1.06 10.98
N SER A 69 -10.28 1.20 11.03
CA SER A 69 -11.08 0.75 12.18
C SER A 69 -10.95 -0.76 12.44
N ALA A 70 -10.55 -1.54 11.42
CA ALA A 70 -10.25 -2.96 11.54
C ALA A 70 -8.81 -3.25 12.00
N GLY A 71 -7.97 -2.22 12.22
CA GLY A 71 -6.54 -2.41 12.50
C GLY A 71 -6.25 -3.31 13.70
N SER A 72 -7.09 -3.25 14.73
CA SER A 72 -6.96 -4.07 15.95
C SER A 72 -7.30 -5.56 15.76
N THR A 73 -8.00 -5.92 14.69
CA THR A 73 -8.38 -7.31 14.39
C THR A 73 -7.48 -7.96 13.33
N LEU A 74 -6.47 -7.23 12.85
CA LEU A 74 -5.56 -7.68 11.80
C LEU A 74 -4.23 -8.14 12.38
N ALA A 75 -3.76 -9.30 11.93
CA ALA A 75 -2.37 -9.72 12.14
C ALA A 75 -1.48 -9.09 11.06
N LEU A 76 -0.46 -8.34 11.48
CA LEU A 76 0.48 -7.66 10.59
C LEU A 76 1.79 -8.45 10.51
N PHE A 77 2.27 -8.69 9.29
CA PHE A 77 3.57 -9.32 9.05
C PHE A 77 4.35 -8.53 8.00
N PRO A 78 5.69 -8.48 8.10
CA PRO A 78 6.49 -8.04 6.96
C PRO A 78 6.26 -9.00 5.77
N PRO A 79 6.28 -8.48 4.53
CA PRO A 79 6.22 -9.33 3.34
C PRO A 79 7.44 -10.27 3.31
N PRO A 80 7.29 -11.52 2.85
CA PRO A 80 8.37 -12.53 2.84
C PRO A 80 9.40 -12.30 1.71
N MET A 81 9.48 -11.08 1.19
CA MET A 81 10.22 -10.67 0.01
C MET A 81 10.57 -9.20 0.15
N THR A 82 11.69 -8.81 -0.42
CA THR A 82 12.05 -7.39 -0.55
C THR A 82 11.11 -6.73 -1.55
N LEU A 83 10.52 -5.61 -1.14
CA LEU A 83 9.77 -4.71 -2.00
C LEU A 83 10.51 -3.37 -2.03
N PRO A 84 10.45 -2.61 -3.14
CA PRO A 84 11.00 -1.27 -3.16
C PRO A 84 10.20 -0.37 -2.21
N ASP A 85 10.86 0.66 -1.69
CA ASP A 85 10.20 1.68 -0.90
C ASP A 85 9.17 2.44 -1.74
N VAL A 86 8.09 2.87 -1.08
CA VAL A 86 7.09 3.73 -1.71
C VAL A 86 7.34 5.16 -1.25
N THR A 87 7.70 6.02 -2.19
CA THR A 87 7.91 7.45 -1.96
C THR A 87 6.61 8.23 -2.16
N PHE A 88 6.42 9.28 -1.38
CA PHE A 88 5.35 10.25 -1.56
C PHE A 88 5.98 11.59 -1.90
N ASP A 89 5.71 12.08 -3.12
CA ASP A 89 6.26 13.32 -3.62
C ASP A 89 5.21 14.44 -3.57
N LEU A 90 5.65 15.63 -3.13
CA LEU A 90 4.85 16.85 -3.23
C LEU A 90 5.21 17.56 -4.54
N ILE A 91 4.28 17.59 -5.49
CA ILE A 91 4.52 18.11 -6.85
C ILE A 91 3.72 19.40 -7.07
N TRP A 92 4.36 20.43 -7.62
CA TRP A 92 3.71 21.68 -8.02
C TRP A 92 4.28 22.22 -9.32
N HIS A 93 3.51 23.09 -9.99
CA HIS A 93 3.97 23.76 -11.19
C HIS A 93 4.90 24.94 -10.85
N ARG A 94 5.97 25.13 -11.65
CA ARG A 94 6.97 26.21 -11.46
C ARG A 94 6.36 27.61 -11.32
N ARG A 95 5.24 27.88 -12.00
CA ARG A 95 4.48 29.15 -11.89
C ARG A 95 4.06 29.50 -10.46
N SER A 96 3.82 28.48 -9.65
CA SER A 96 3.32 28.61 -8.27
C SER A 96 4.46 28.54 -7.25
N ASP A 97 5.71 28.47 -7.70
CA ASP A 97 6.85 28.28 -6.82
C ASP A 97 7.06 29.48 -5.89
N ALA A 98 6.90 30.69 -6.43
CA ALA A 98 7.03 31.96 -5.70
C ALA A 98 5.76 32.37 -4.92
N SER A 99 4.64 31.65 -5.06
CA SER A 99 3.40 32.01 -4.38
C SER A 99 3.54 31.82 -2.86
N PRO A 100 3.35 32.87 -2.03
CA PRO A 100 3.48 32.78 -0.58
C PRO A 100 2.50 31.77 0.04
N ALA A 101 1.25 31.76 -0.41
CA ALA A 101 0.23 30.82 0.07
C ALA A 101 0.60 29.37 -0.22
N GLN A 102 1.13 29.09 -1.42
CA GLN A 102 1.57 27.75 -1.79
C GLN A 102 2.81 27.32 -1.01
N ARG A 103 3.80 28.22 -0.81
CA ARG A 103 4.98 27.93 0.02
C ARG A 103 4.58 27.60 1.46
N TRP A 104 3.70 28.41 2.06
CA TRP A 104 3.16 28.16 3.39
C TRP A 104 2.49 26.77 3.46
N PHE A 105 1.60 26.45 2.52
CA PHE A 105 0.93 25.16 2.53
C PHE A 105 1.91 23.99 2.38
N ARG A 106 2.89 24.08 1.46
CA ARG A 106 3.94 23.06 1.31
C ARG A 106 4.75 22.86 2.59
N SER A 107 5.11 23.93 3.29
CA SER A 107 5.82 23.82 4.57
C SER A 107 4.99 23.12 5.66
N ILE A 108 3.66 23.31 5.67
CA ILE A 108 2.77 22.60 6.59
C ILE A 108 2.72 21.11 6.24
N VAL A 109 2.61 20.77 4.96
CA VAL A 109 2.62 19.36 4.50
C VAL A 109 3.94 18.70 4.85
N GLU A 110 5.07 19.34 4.56
CA GLU A 110 6.42 18.81 4.85
C GLU A 110 6.63 18.59 6.35
N SER A 111 6.33 19.60 7.18
CA SER A 111 6.47 19.49 8.64
C SER A 111 5.54 18.44 9.25
N THR A 112 4.32 18.30 8.74
CA THR A 112 3.39 17.26 9.20
C THR A 112 3.88 15.88 8.79
N ALA A 113 4.34 15.72 7.55
CA ALA A 113 4.84 14.45 7.02
C ALA A 113 6.11 13.97 7.73
N ALA A 114 7.00 14.88 8.13
CA ALA A 114 8.22 14.55 8.87
C ALA A 114 7.97 14.00 10.28
N ASN A 115 6.77 14.22 10.83
CA ASN A 115 6.37 13.81 12.19
C ASN A 115 5.48 12.56 12.21
N LEU A 116 5.29 11.89 11.06
CA LEU A 116 4.44 10.71 10.87
C LEU A 116 5.24 9.43 10.69
#